data_AF-A0A969VZH4-F1
#
_entry.id   AF-A0A969VZH4-F1
#
_cell.length_a   1.000
_cell.length_b   1.000
_cell.length_c   1.000
_cell.angle_alpha   90.00
_cell.angle_beta   90.00
_cell.angle_gamma   90.00
#
_symmetry.space_group_name_H-M   'P 1'
#
loop_
_entity.id
_entity.type
_entity.pdbx_description
1 polymer ?
#
loop_
_entity_poly.entity_id
_entity_poly.type
_entity_poly.pdbx_seq_one_letter_code
_entity_poly.pdbx_strand_id
1 'polypeptide(L)'
;MTAPVGAQTVGSGGADAGQLDIPSNVQLLGNTAPNVYRPSATVNGEIITATDVEQRLALVRMANNGQLPEAEMPRLRVQIFTTLIDEVLKIQEAKSLRIEVTEAEVSEQYERIAASFRMTPAQFTQHLITNGASERAMRFQIRSEIAWQNLLARNIEPFTAVSEEEVRSIAERLQGMRGTDEVRVGEIYMRADASNIAAVGENMRRMMEQLGQGASFPAYARQFSEASTAAVGGDLGWVRAGQLPDALGQAVTEIGRWANRGTDPDPGRLLHPLSDGQAPGADRRPARCDAQPETASARFSARNHTSTSLRTRRAFCPADSNDCRLRTSRCRGR
;
A
#
# COMPACT_ATOMS: atom_id res chain seq x y z
N MET A 1 48.75 2.41 -59.02
CA MET A 1 48.03 3.54 -59.65
C MET A 1 46.58 3.10 -59.80
N THR A 2 45.71 3.44 -58.84
CA THR A 2 44.63 4.47 -58.94
C THR A 2 43.61 4.13 -60.05
N ALA A 3 42.30 3.95 -59.85
CA ALA A 3 41.35 4.56 -58.91
C ALA A 3 40.06 3.72 -58.71
N PRO A 4 39.22 3.98 -57.68
CA PRO A 4 37.85 3.49 -57.59
C PRO A 4 36.79 4.51 -58.07
N VAL A 5 35.63 3.96 -58.42
CA VAL A 5 34.44 4.59 -58.99
C VAL A 5 33.45 5.06 -57.91
N GLY A 6 32.94 6.28 -58.12
CA GLY A 6 31.61 6.84 -57.85
C GLY A 6 30.65 6.30 -56.78
N ALA A 7 30.35 7.20 -55.83
CA ALA A 7 29.04 7.70 -55.39
C ALA A 7 27.95 6.75 -54.82
N GLN A 8 27.34 7.15 -53.70
CA GLN A 8 25.96 7.68 -53.62
C GLN A 8 25.58 8.08 -52.18
N THR A 9 24.97 9.27 -52.02
CA THR A 9 24.34 9.76 -50.78
C THR A 9 22.83 9.64 -50.90
N VAL A 10 22.15 9.05 -49.90
CA VAL A 10 20.69 9.04 -49.79
C VAL A 10 20.28 9.91 -48.61
N GLY A 11 19.34 10.83 -48.85
CA GLY A 11 18.89 11.85 -47.91
C GLY A 11 17.97 11.32 -46.80
N SER A 12 18.13 11.91 -45.61
CA SER A 12 17.30 11.69 -44.43
C SER A 12 15.98 12.48 -44.54
N GLY A 13 14.88 11.75 -44.70
CA GLY A 13 13.53 12.26 -44.45
C GLY A 13 13.23 12.27 -42.95
N GLY A 14 12.65 13.39 -42.48
CA GLY A 14 12.32 13.62 -41.08
C GLY A 14 11.21 12.71 -40.55
N ALA A 15 11.28 12.42 -39.26
CA ALA A 15 10.18 11.92 -38.46
C ALA A 15 10.01 12.88 -37.27
N ASP A 16 8.79 13.40 -37.14
CA ASP A 16 8.30 14.29 -36.11
C ASP A 16 8.58 13.77 -34.70
N ALA A 17 9.30 14.56 -33.90
CA ALA A 17 9.46 14.39 -32.47
C ALA A 17 8.40 15.23 -31.74
N GLY A 18 7.21 14.65 -31.59
CA GLY A 18 6.19 15.17 -30.68
C GLY A 18 6.45 14.71 -29.25
N GLN A 19 6.85 15.66 -28.40
CA GLN A 19 6.49 15.72 -26.97
C GLN A 19 7.16 14.71 -26.01
N LEU A 20 8.46 14.91 -25.77
CA LEU A 20 9.12 14.55 -24.52
C LEU A 20 9.94 15.76 -24.07
N ASP A 21 9.64 16.31 -22.89
CA ASP A 21 10.36 17.45 -22.29
C ASP A 21 11.69 16.93 -21.70
N ILE A 22 12.64 16.68 -22.60
CA ILE A 22 13.99 16.25 -22.25
C ILE A 22 14.86 17.51 -22.15
N PRO A 23 15.61 17.72 -21.04
CA PRO A 23 16.45 18.89 -20.86
C PRO A 23 17.45 19.04 -22.02
N SER A 24 17.69 20.29 -22.42
CA SER A 24 18.31 20.71 -23.70
C SER A 24 19.78 20.34 -23.86
N ASN A 25 20.38 19.63 -22.90
CA ASN A 25 21.80 19.30 -22.84
C ASN A 25 22.10 17.79 -22.97
N VAL A 26 21.16 16.98 -23.46
CA VAL A 26 21.41 15.57 -23.75
C VAL A 26 22.13 15.42 -25.09
N GLN A 27 23.46 15.25 -25.05
CA GLN A 27 24.24 14.87 -26.23
C GLN A 27 24.26 13.35 -26.40
N LEU A 28 23.46 12.85 -27.34
CA LEU A 28 23.52 11.46 -27.80
C LEU A 28 24.63 11.34 -28.86
N LEU A 29 25.76 10.73 -28.51
CA LEU A 29 26.85 10.49 -29.44
C LEU A 29 26.67 9.12 -30.12
N GLY A 30 26.69 9.08 -31.46
CA GLY A 30 26.53 7.89 -32.32
C GLY A 30 27.85 7.38 -32.95
N ASN A 31 27.88 6.07 -33.28
CA ASN A 31 28.87 5.23 -34.00
C ASN A 31 29.49 4.02 -33.23
N THR A 32 29.46 2.86 -33.89
CA THR A 32 29.71 1.50 -33.38
C THR A 32 31.19 1.11 -33.49
N ALA A 33 31.90 1.09 -32.36
CA ALA A 33 33.18 0.38 -32.22
C ALA A 33 33.00 -0.73 -31.17
N PRO A 34 33.38 -1.99 -31.46
CA PRO A 34 33.04 -3.15 -30.62
C PRO A 34 33.75 -3.21 -29.26
N ASN A 35 34.60 -2.23 -28.93
CA ASN A 35 35.29 -2.13 -27.64
C ASN A 35 35.40 -0.70 -27.10
N VAL A 36 34.57 0.23 -27.58
CA VAL A 36 34.46 1.57 -27.00
C VAL A 36 33.15 1.64 -26.24
N TYR A 37 33.21 1.35 -24.94
CA TYR A 37 32.09 1.45 -24.02
C TYR A 37 31.67 2.91 -23.90
N ARG A 38 30.48 3.23 -24.38
CA ARG A 38 29.91 4.56 -24.20
C ARG A 38 29.17 4.63 -22.87
N PRO A 39 29.45 5.63 -22.03
CA PRO A 39 28.59 5.95 -20.90
C PRO A 39 27.15 6.10 -21.41
N SER A 40 26.21 5.37 -20.81
CA SER A 40 24.79 5.64 -20.98
C SER A 40 24.37 6.85 -20.14
N ALA A 41 25.05 7.09 -19.01
CA ALA A 41 24.96 8.33 -18.23
C ALA A 41 26.12 8.50 -17.24
N THR A 42 26.23 9.71 -16.67
CA THR A 42 27.10 10.02 -15.54
C THR A 42 26.27 10.56 -14.39
N VAL A 43 26.44 9.99 -13.19
CA VAL A 43 25.71 10.35 -11.96
C VAL A 43 26.73 10.80 -10.91
N ASN A 44 26.88 12.12 -10.74
CA ASN A 44 27.88 12.73 -9.84
C ASN A 44 29.32 12.20 -10.02
N GLY A 45 29.70 11.91 -11.27
CA GLY A 45 31.03 11.37 -11.61
C GLY A 45 31.10 9.84 -11.72
N GLU A 46 30.08 9.11 -11.30
CA GLU A 46 29.97 7.66 -11.52
C GLU A 46 29.40 7.38 -12.91
N ILE A 47 29.98 6.44 -13.65
CA ILE A 47 29.55 6.12 -15.02
C ILE A 47 28.64 4.89 -15.01
N ILE A 48 27.46 5.03 -15.61
CA ILE A 48 26.56 3.91 -15.90
C ILE A 48 26.65 3.62 -17.39
N THR A 49 26.99 2.39 -17.75
CA THR A 49 27.19 1.94 -19.13
C THR A 49 26.01 1.11 -19.64
N ALA A 50 25.93 0.93 -20.97
CA ALA A 50 24.98 0.00 -21.56
C ALA A 50 25.21 -1.44 -21.08
N THR A 51 26.46 -1.81 -20.81
CA THR A 51 26.81 -3.13 -20.27
C THR A 51 26.27 -3.34 -18.86
N ASP A 52 26.22 -2.30 -18.02
CA ASP A 52 25.60 -2.40 -16.69
C ASP A 52 24.11 -2.73 -16.79
N VAL A 53 23.42 -2.08 -17.73
CA VAL A 53 21.99 -2.33 -18.00
C VAL A 53 21.76 -3.77 -18.47
N GLU A 54 22.55 -4.25 -19.43
CA GLU A 54 22.40 -5.63 -19.93
C GLU A 54 22.77 -6.68 -18.86
N GLN A 55 23.80 -6.44 -18.05
CA GLN A 55 24.17 -7.33 -16.95
C GLN A 55 23.08 -7.39 -15.88
N ARG A 56 22.43 -6.26 -15.58
CA ARG A 56 21.29 -6.24 -14.65
C ARG A 56 20.04 -6.88 -15.27
N LEU A 57 19.81 -6.71 -16.57
CA LEU A 57 18.74 -7.41 -17.28
C LEU A 57 18.95 -8.94 -17.25
N ALA A 58 20.19 -9.40 -17.40
CA ALA A 58 20.54 -10.80 -17.25
C ALA A 58 20.18 -11.35 -15.86
N LEU A 59 20.47 -10.60 -14.78
CA LEU A 59 20.05 -10.98 -13.42
C LEU A 59 18.53 -11.07 -13.29
N VAL A 60 17.78 -10.11 -13.84
CA VAL A 60 16.30 -10.13 -13.83
C VAL A 60 15.78 -11.35 -14.60
N ARG A 61 16.38 -11.69 -15.74
CA ARG A 61 16.04 -12.90 -16.50
C ARG A 61 16.30 -14.17 -15.69
N MET A 62 17.43 -14.25 -14.99
CA MET A 62 17.75 -15.40 -14.14
C MET A 62 16.72 -15.57 -13.01
N ALA A 63 16.32 -14.48 -12.36
CA ALA A 63 15.31 -14.49 -11.30
C ALA A 63 13.93 -14.92 -11.80
N ASN A 64 13.60 -14.66 -13.07
CA ASN A 64 12.35 -15.06 -13.70
C ASN A 64 12.48 -16.36 -14.52
N ASN A 65 13.48 -17.20 -14.26
CA ASN A 65 13.72 -18.47 -14.96
C ASN A 65 13.78 -18.33 -16.50
N GLY A 66 14.27 -17.18 -17.00
CA GLY A 66 14.34 -16.84 -18.42
C GLY A 66 13.01 -16.44 -19.06
N GLN A 67 11.90 -16.42 -18.30
CA GLN A 67 10.57 -16.07 -18.79
C GLN A 67 10.39 -14.55 -18.73
N LEU A 68 10.84 -13.85 -19.77
CA LEU A 68 10.50 -12.45 -20.00
C LEU A 68 10.13 -12.29 -21.48
N PRO A 69 8.93 -11.79 -21.81
CA PRO A 69 8.54 -11.54 -23.19
C PRO A 69 9.50 -10.54 -23.85
N GLU A 70 9.96 -10.83 -25.07
CA GLU A 70 10.89 -9.95 -25.79
C GLU A 70 10.31 -8.54 -25.99
N ALA A 71 8.99 -8.44 -26.14
CA ALA A 71 8.27 -7.18 -26.26
C ALA A 71 8.38 -6.27 -25.02
N GLU A 72 8.67 -6.82 -23.84
CA GLU A 72 8.84 -6.06 -22.59
C GLU A 72 10.28 -5.57 -22.39
N MET A 73 11.26 -6.16 -23.09
CA MET A 73 12.68 -5.88 -22.90
C MET A 73 13.05 -4.40 -23.07
N PRO A 74 12.52 -3.63 -24.05
CA PRO A 74 12.83 -2.20 -24.15
C PRO A 74 12.38 -1.40 -22.94
N ARG A 75 11.19 -1.70 -22.39
CA ARG A 75 10.66 -1.02 -21.20
C ARG A 75 11.47 -1.38 -19.96
N LEU A 76 11.80 -2.67 -19.81
CA LEU A 76 12.63 -3.16 -18.71
C LEU A 76 14.02 -2.52 -18.70
N ARG A 77 14.66 -2.32 -19.86
CA ARG A 77 15.95 -1.62 -19.94
C ARG A 77 15.88 -0.20 -19.39
N VAL A 78 14.83 0.54 -19.71
CA VAL A 78 14.62 1.90 -19.18
C VAL A 78 14.42 1.88 -17.66
N GLN A 79 13.62 0.93 -17.16
CA GLN A 79 13.40 0.76 -15.73
C GLN A 79 14.70 0.37 -14.99
N ILE A 80 15.47 -0.56 -15.56
CA ILE A 80 16.77 -0.99 -15.02
C ILE A 80 17.75 0.18 -15.00
N PHE A 81 17.81 0.96 -16.08
CA PHE A 81 18.67 2.13 -16.13
C PHE A 81 18.33 3.15 -15.03
N THR A 82 17.03 3.41 -14.80
CA THR A 82 16.56 4.24 -13.69
C THR A 82 16.96 3.65 -12.33
N THR A 83 16.79 2.33 -12.18
CA THR A 83 17.20 1.61 -10.95
C THR A 83 18.69 1.73 -10.69
N LEU A 84 19.54 1.62 -11.72
CA LEU A 84 20.99 1.78 -11.58
C LEU A 84 21.37 3.20 -11.14
N ILE A 85 20.67 4.23 -11.64
CA ILE A 85 20.85 5.60 -11.17
C ILE A 85 20.52 5.69 -9.68
N ASP A 86 19.38 5.15 -9.26
CA ASP A 86 18.98 5.15 -7.85
C ASP A 86 19.98 4.42 -6.95
N GLU A 87 20.53 3.29 -7.41
CA GLU A 87 21.54 2.53 -6.68
C GLU A 87 22.86 3.31 -6.51
N VAL A 88 23.31 4.00 -7.56
CA VAL A 88 24.45 4.91 -7.46
C VAL A 88 24.18 6.00 -6.41
N LEU A 89 23.00 6.63 -6.46
CA LEU A 89 22.64 7.69 -5.52
C LEU A 89 22.56 7.18 -4.07
N LYS A 90 21.99 5.99 -3.85
CA LYS A 90 21.95 5.35 -2.52
C LYS A 90 23.34 5.12 -1.95
N ILE A 91 24.26 4.58 -2.75
CA ILE A 91 25.65 4.34 -2.34
C ILE A 91 26.36 5.67 -2.03
N GLN A 92 26.17 6.69 -2.88
CA GLN A 92 26.75 8.01 -2.68
C GLN A 92 26.23 8.68 -1.41
N GLU A 93 24.94 8.57 -1.12
CA GLU A 93 24.34 9.17 0.07
C GLU A 93 24.76 8.45 1.35
N ALA A 94 24.82 7.12 1.34
CA ALA A 94 25.40 6.37 2.45
C ALA A 94 26.83 6.84 2.73
N LYS A 95 27.65 6.99 1.68
CA LYS A 95 29.02 7.50 1.79
C LYS A 95 29.07 8.95 2.30
N SER A 96 28.19 9.84 1.82
CA SER A 96 28.13 11.25 2.25
C SER A 96 27.87 11.36 3.75
N LEU A 97 27.03 10.47 4.27
CA LEU A 97 26.66 10.37 5.68
C LEU A 97 27.65 9.55 6.52
N ARG A 98 28.77 9.07 5.95
CA ARG A 98 29.77 8.19 6.60
C ARG A 98 29.18 6.87 7.08
N ILE A 99 28.18 6.36 6.35
CA ILE A 99 27.68 5.00 6.48
C ILE A 99 28.49 4.14 5.52
N GLU A 100 29.49 3.46 6.05
CA GLU A 100 30.37 2.61 5.26
C GLU A 100 29.72 1.24 5.03
N VAL A 101 29.82 0.74 3.79
CA VAL A 101 29.50 -0.64 3.45
C VAL A 101 30.81 -1.34 3.16
N THR A 102 31.18 -2.29 4.01
CA THR A 102 32.46 -2.99 3.94
C THR A 102 32.43 -4.09 2.87
N GLU A 103 33.60 -4.42 2.31
CA GLU A 103 33.70 -5.56 1.38
C GLU A 103 33.41 -6.90 2.07
N ALA A 104 33.59 -6.98 3.38
CA ALA A 104 33.25 -8.17 4.17
C ALA A 104 31.73 -8.40 4.15
N GLU A 105 30.92 -7.37 4.42
CA GLU A 105 29.45 -7.47 4.37
C GLU A 105 28.95 -7.82 2.97
N VAL A 106 29.52 -7.21 1.93
CA VAL A 106 29.17 -7.52 0.54
C VAL A 106 29.53 -8.97 0.21
N SER A 107 30.70 -9.45 0.66
CA SER A 107 31.14 -10.82 0.40
C SER A 107 30.27 -11.84 1.13
N GLU A 108 29.92 -11.57 2.40
CA GLU A 108 29.05 -12.44 3.19
C GLU A 108 27.64 -12.52 2.57
N GLN A 109 27.09 -11.41 2.09
CA GLN A 109 25.82 -11.43 1.35
C GLN A 109 25.94 -12.17 0.01
N TYR A 110 27.05 -12.00 -0.71
CA TYR A 110 27.30 -12.72 -1.95
C TYR A 110 27.37 -14.24 -1.72
N GLU A 111 28.04 -14.67 -0.65
CA GLU A 111 28.11 -16.07 -0.22
C GLU A 111 26.74 -16.63 0.14
N ARG A 112 25.91 -15.87 0.88
CA ARG A 112 24.53 -16.27 1.19
C ARG A 112 23.70 -16.50 -0.07
N ILE A 113 23.83 -15.63 -1.06
CA ILE A 113 23.09 -15.78 -2.33
C ILE A 113 23.65 -16.96 -3.13
N ALA A 114 24.97 -17.11 -3.24
CA ALA A 114 25.55 -18.29 -3.88
C ALA A 114 25.04 -19.60 -3.24
N ALA A 115 24.95 -19.63 -1.92
CA ALA A 115 24.42 -20.77 -1.16
C ALA A 115 22.92 -21.01 -1.45
N SER A 116 22.10 -19.97 -1.69
CA SER A 116 20.69 -20.16 -2.08
C SER A 116 20.54 -20.83 -3.45
N PHE A 117 21.53 -20.66 -4.33
CA PHE A 117 21.66 -21.39 -5.59
C PHE A 117 22.35 -22.77 -5.43
N ARG A 118 22.70 -23.17 -4.20
CA ARG A 118 23.46 -24.39 -3.88
C ARG A 118 24.83 -24.44 -4.57
N MET A 119 25.46 -23.28 -4.74
CA MET A 119 26.74 -23.11 -5.40
C MET A 119 27.77 -22.52 -4.43
N THR A 120 29.05 -22.80 -4.66
CA THR A 120 30.13 -22.02 -4.04
C THR A 120 30.21 -20.64 -4.69
N PRO A 121 30.85 -19.63 -4.06
CA PRO A 121 31.01 -18.30 -4.66
C PRO A 121 31.64 -18.34 -6.05
N ALA A 122 32.67 -19.17 -6.24
CA ALA A 122 33.33 -19.33 -7.54
C ALA A 122 32.41 -19.96 -8.60
N GLN A 123 31.64 -20.99 -8.22
CA GLN A 123 30.65 -21.60 -9.12
C GLN A 123 29.55 -20.61 -9.47
N PHE A 124 29.10 -19.81 -8.51
CA PHE A 124 28.08 -18.79 -8.71
C PHE A 124 28.59 -17.68 -9.64
N THR A 125 29.82 -17.19 -9.46
CA THR A 125 30.46 -16.26 -10.41
C THR A 125 30.47 -16.82 -11.82
N GLN A 126 30.85 -18.09 -11.99
CA GLN A 126 30.84 -18.74 -13.30
C GLN A 126 29.41 -18.85 -13.87
N HIS A 127 28.44 -19.16 -13.02
CA HIS A 127 27.02 -19.21 -13.39
C HIS A 127 26.50 -17.84 -13.86
N LEU A 128 26.85 -16.75 -13.17
CA LEU A 128 26.50 -15.39 -13.58
C LEU A 128 27.05 -15.07 -14.98
N ILE A 129 28.33 -15.37 -15.22
CA ILE A 129 29.00 -15.12 -16.50
C ILE A 129 28.32 -15.88 -17.64
N THR A 130 28.03 -17.17 -17.44
CA THR A 130 27.35 -17.99 -18.45
C THR A 130 25.94 -17.49 -18.77
N ASN A 131 25.29 -16.78 -17.85
CA ASN A 131 23.96 -16.19 -18.07
C ASN A 131 24.01 -14.72 -18.54
N GLY A 132 25.19 -14.16 -18.80
CA GLY A 132 25.35 -12.78 -19.28
C GLY A 132 25.37 -11.70 -18.19
N ALA A 133 25.39 -12.10 -16.92
CA ALA A 133 25.61 -11.22 -15.78
C ALA A 133 27.10 -11.19 -15.37
N SER A 134 27.43 -10.43 -14.32
CA SER A 134 28.77 -10.41 -13.76
C SER A 134 28.75 -10.36 -12.22
N GLU A 135 29.81 -10.87 -11.58
CA GLU A 135 30.00 -10.73 -10.14
C GLU A 135 30.03 -9.25 -9.72
N ARG A 136 30.64 -8.38 -10.53
CA ARG A 136 30.66 -6.92 -10.28
C ARG A 136 29.24 -6.35 -10.20
N ALA A 137 28.37 -6.67 -11.17
CA ALA A 137 26.99 -6.19 -11.17
C ALA A 137 26.21 -6.70 -9.95
N MET A 138 26.41 -7.98 -9.58
CA MET A 138 25.77 -8.57 -8.41
C MET A 138 26.24 -7.93 -7.09
N ARG A 139 27.55 -7.76 -6.92
CA ARG A 139 28.13 -7.08 -5.75
C ARG A 139 27.72 -5.62 -5.66
N PHE A 140 27.60 -4.93 -6.79
CA PHE A 140 27.10 -3.55 -6.83
C PHE A 140 25.65 -3.47 -6.30
N GLN A 141 24.77 -4.36 -6.77
CA GLN A 141 23.40 -4.46 -6.26
C GLN A 141 23.36 -4.72 -4.75
N ILE A 142 24.14 -5.70 -4.28
CA ILE A 142 24.25 -6.03 -2.85
C ILE A 142 24.69 -4.82 -2.05
N ARG A 143 25.72 -4.10 -2.51
CA ARG A 143 26.24 -2.91 -1.85
C ARG A 143 25.19 -1.82 -1.75
N SER A 144 24.42 -1.58 -2.82
CA SER A 144 23.34 -0.60 -2.79
C SER A 144 22.25 -0.98 -1.81
N GLU A 145 21.91 -2.27 -1.69
CA GLU A 145 20.88 -2.73 -0.76
C GLU A 145 21.34 -2.57 0.70
N ILE A 146 22.57 -2.95 1.02
CA ILE A 146 23.14 -2.75 2.37
C ILE A 146 23.21 -1.25 2.70
N ALA A 147 23.67 -0.41 1.76
CA ALA A 147 23.71 1.03 1.92
C ALA A 147 22.33 1.60 2.26
N TRP A 148 21.29 1.14 1.55
CA TRP A 148 19.92 1.59 1.78
C TRP A 148 19.36 1.11 3.13
N GLN A 149 19.57 -0.14 3.50
CA GLN A 149 19.14 -0.67 4.80
C GLN A 149 19.77 0.11 5.96
N ASN A 150 21.07 0.40 5.86
CA ASN A 150 21.77 1.18 6.88
C ASN A 150 21.29 2.64 6.93
N LEU A 151 20.96 3.24 5.79
CA LEU A 151 20.33 4.58 5.72
C LEU A 151 18.97 4.60 6.42
N LEU A 152 18.12 3.61 6.15
CA LEU A 152 16.80 3.50 6.77
C LEU A 152 16.90 3.28 8.29
N ALA A 153 17.77 2.37 8.72
CA ALA A 153 18.01 2.10 10.14
C ALA A 153 18.46 3.36 10.88
N ARG A 154 19.31 4.18 10.27
CA ARG A 154 19.78 5.42 10.90
C ARG A 154 18.73 6.54 10.91
N ASN A 155 18.01 6.73 9.80
CA ASN A 155 17.21 7.93 9.58
C ASN A 155 15.72 7.75 9.89
N ILE A 156 15.22 6.51 9.94
CA ILE A 156 13.79 6.23 10.16
C ILE A 156 13.56 5.51 11.49
N GLU A 157 14.37 4.49 11.80
CA GLU A 157 14.19 3.66 13.01
C GLU A 157 14.08 4.49 14.32
N PRO A 158 14.87 5.57 14.53
CA PRO A 158 14.75 6.39 15.75
C PRO A 158 13.41 7.11 15.88
N PHE A 159 12.69 7.33 14.79
CA PHE A 159 11.42 8.06 14.75
C PHE A 159 10.20 7.13 14.73
N THR A 160 10.40 5.81 14.67
CA THR A 160 9.32 4.80 14.68
C THR A 160 9.17 4.09 16.04
N ALA A 161 9.80 4.62 17.09
CA ALA A 161 9.71 4.04 18.43
C ALA A 161 8.28 4.20 18.98
N VAL A 162 7.50 3.12 18.95
CA VAL A 162 6.17 3.06 19.56
C VAL A 162 6.34 3.04 21.08
N SER A 163 5.75 4.02 21.78
CA SER A 163 5.84 4.07 23.24
C SER A 163 4.95 3.01 23.89
N GLU A 164 5.31 2.52 25.09
CA GLU A 164 4.42 1.63 25.85
C GLU A 164 3.05 2.26 26.11
N GLU A 165 3.00 3.59 26.23
CA GLU A 165 1.76 4.34 26.41
C GLU A 165 0.90 4.38 25.14
N GLU A 166 1.54 4.45 23.97
CA GLU A 166 0.85 4.30 22.68
C GLU A 166 0.30 2.88 22.51
N VAL A 167 1.08 1.84 22.89
CA VAL A 167 0.59 0.46 22.90
C VAL A 167 -0.57 0.30 23.88
N ARG A 168 -0.46 0.85 25.10
CA ARG A 168 -1.48 0.78 26.13
C ARG A 168 -2.75 1.50 25.72
N SER A 169 -2.65 2.73 25.23
CA SER A 169 -3.80 3.52 24.77
C SER A 169 -4.50 2.84 23.58
N ILE A 170 -3.76 2.25 22.64
CA ILE A 170 -4.35 1.46 21.56
C ILE A 170 -5.02 0.18 22.10
N ALA A 171 -4.39 -0.54 23.03
CA ALA A 171 -4.94 -1.74 23.64
C ALA A 171 -6.23 -1.44 24.46
N GLU A 172 -6.24 -0.37 25.24
CA GLU A 172 -7.40 0.12 25.98
C GLU A 172 -8.52 0.58 25.04
N ARG A 173 -8.18 1.32 23.98
CA ARG A 173 -9.11 1.69 22.91
C ARG A 173 -9.74 0.44 22.28
N LEU A 174 -8.93 -0.57 21.93
CA LEU A 174 -9.42 -1.84 21.38
C LEU A 174 -10.30 -2.63 22.35
N GLN A 175 -9.99 -2.61 23.66
CA GLN A 175 -10.81 -3.25 24.70
C GLN A 175 -12.15 -2.54 24.90
N GLY A 176 -12.15 -1.20 24.95
CA GLY A 176 -13.35 -0.38 25.08
C GLY A 176 -14.30 -0.45 23.88
N MET A 177 -13.81 -0.91 22.73
CA MET A 177 -14.59 -1.12 21.52
C MET A 177 -15.15 -2.55 21.36
N ARG A 178 -14.95 -3.43 22.34
CA ARG A 178 -15.61 -4.74 22.32
C ARG A 178 -17.12 -4.54 22.36
N GLY A 179 -17.80 -4.88 21.27
CA GLY A 179 -19.26 -4.75 21.13
C GLY A 179 -19.74 -3.48 20.42
N THR A 180 -18.86 -2.65 19.84
CA THR A 180 -19.25 -1.53 18.99
C THR A 180 -19.57 -1.98 17.56
N ASP A 181 -20.44 -1.23 16.87
CA ASP A 181 -20.85 -1.50 15.50
C ASP A 181 -19.64 -1.57 14.53
N GLU A 182 -19.66 -2.57 13.66
CA GLU A 182 -18.73 -2.70 12.53
C GLU A 182 -19.38 -2.14 11.27
N VAL A 183 -18.59 -1.45 10.45
CA VAL A 183 -19.02 -0.92 9.15
C VAL A 183 -18.16 -1.57 8.07
N ARG A 184 -18.79 -2.08 7.01
CA ARG A 184 -18.06 -2.52 5.81
C ARG A 184 -17.79 -1.32 4.93
N VAL A 185 -16.52 -0.99 4.73
CA VAL A 185 -16.11 0.25 4.07
C VAL A 185 -15.33 -0.07 2.81
N GLY A 186 -15.60 0.68 1.75
CA GLY A 186 -14.78 0.75 0.55
C GLY A 186 -13.89 1.98 0.59
N GLU A 187 -12.67 1.88 0.08
CA GLU A 187 -11.74 2.99 -0.11
C GLU A 187 -11.36 3.20 -1.58
N ILE A 188 -11.18 4.47 -1.94
CA ILE A 188 -10.45 4.92 -3.13
C ILE A 188 -9.35 5.85 -2.65
N TYR A 189 -8.12 5.58 -3.07
CA TYR A 189 -6.96 6.41 -2.75
C TYR A 189 -6.31 6.90 -4.05
N MET A 190 -6.01 8.19 -4.14
CA MET A 190 -5.23 8.82 -5.19
C MET A 190 -4.13 9.62 -4.53
N ARG A 191 -2.90 9.51 -5.04
CA ARG A 191 -1.78 10.24 -4.46
C ARG A 191 -1.92 11.73 -4.74
N ALA A 192 -1.98 12.53 -3.68
CA ALA A 192 -1.96 13.98 -3.74
C ALA A 192 -0.64 14.53 -3.20
N ASP A 193 -0.06 15.49 -3.91
CA ASP A 193 1.08 16.30 -3.52
C ASP A 193 0.76 17.79 -3.78
N ALA A 194 1.67 18.69 -3.37
CA ALA A 194 1.45 20.13 -3.49
C ALA A 194 1.17 20.62 -4.92
N SER A 195 1.61 19.89 -5.94
CA SER A 195 1.43 20.26 -7.35
C SER A 195 0.07 19.85 -7.92
N ASN A 196 -0.52 18.77 -7.40
CA ASN A 196 -1.73 18.16 -7.99
C ASN A 196 -2.94 18.09 -7.05
N ILE A 197 -2.80 18.48 -5.78
CA ILE A 197 -3.84 18.38 -4.73
C ILE A 197 -5.20 18.96 -5.13
N ALA A 198 -5.22 20.10 -5.83
CA ALA A 198 -6.46 20.72 -6.30
C ALA A 198 -7.16 19.87 -7.36
N ALA A 199 -6.40 19.27 -8.28
CA ALA A 199 -6.93 18.40 -9.32
C ALA A 199 -7.42 17.07 -8.75
N VAL A 200 -6.69 16.48 -7.81
CA VAL A 200 -7.09 15.25 -7.11
C VAL A 200 -8.39 15.49 -6.33
N GLY A 201 -8.48 16.60 -5.57
CA GLY A 201 -9.69 16.95 -4.82
C GLY A 201 -10.92 17.22 -5.72
N GLU A 202 -10.74 17.86 -6.88
CA GLU A 202 -11.83 18.04 -7.86
C GLU A 202 -12.26 16.70 -8.49
N ASN A 203 -11.32 15.78 -8.69
CA ASN A 203 -11.63 14.44 -9.19
C ASN A 203 -12.41 13.64 -8.14
N MET A 204 -11.99 13.66 -6.87
CA MET A 204 -12.70 13.04 -5.75
C MET A 204 -14.13 13.57 -5.60
N ARG A 205 -14.33 14.90 -5.68
CA ARG A 205 -15.67 15.51 -5.63
C ARG A 205 -16.57 15.03 -6.76
N ARG A 206 -16.07 14.97 -7.99
CA ARG A 206 -16.83 14.42 -9.12
C ARG A 206 -17.17 12.95 -8.94
N MET A 207 -16.24 12.14 -8.42
CA MET A 207 -16.53 10.74 -8.10
C MET A 207 -17.64 10.62 -7.05
N MET A 208 -17.63 11.42 -6.00
CA MET A 208 -18.70 11.45 -4.99
C MET A 208 -20.08 11.74 -5.60
N GLU A 209 -20.16 12.72 -6.49
CA GLU A 209 -21.41 13.06 -7.18
C GLU A 209 -21.92 11.90 -8.04
N GLN A 210 -21.03 11.25 -8.79
CA GLN A 210 -21.39 10.10 -9.63
C GLN A 210 -21.81 8.88 -8.79
N LEU A 211 -21.11 8.62 -7.68
CA LEU A 211 -21.49 7.56 -6.74
C LEU A 211 -22.87 7.83 -6.12
N GLY A 212 -23.16 9.09 -5.78
CA GLY A 212 -24.50 9.51 -5.33
C GLY A 212 -25.60 9.32 -6.38
N GLN A 213 -25.26 9.26 -7.66
CA GLN A 213 -26.17 8.97 -8.78
C GLN A 213 -26.32 7.46 -9.06
N GLY A 214 -25.69 6.60 -8.27
CA GLY A 214 -25.78 5.13 -8.40
C GLY A 214 -24.65 4.51 -9.22
N ALA A 215 -23.55 5.21 -9.45
CA ALA A 215 -22.38 4.63 -10.09
C ALA A 215 -21.74 3.53 -9.22
N SER A 216 -21.10 2.55 -9.86
CA SER A 216 -20.49 1.40 -9.19
C SER A 216 -19.18 1.78 -8.49
N PHE A 217 -19.19 1.79 -7.15
CA PHE A 217 -17.97 2.04 -6.36
C PHE A 217 -16.82 1.09 -6.70
N PRO A 218 -17.02 -0.25 -6.78
CA PRO A 218 -15.94 -1.17 -7.15
C PRO A 218 -15.33 -0.92 -8.52
N ALA A 219 -16.10 -0.40 -9.47
CA ALA A 219 -15.58 -0.04 -10.79
C ALA A 219 -14.64 1.17 -10.72
N TYR A 220 -15.03 2.22 -9.99
CA TYR A 220 -14.18 3.39 -9.78
C TYR A 220 -12.92 3.03 -8.99
N ALA A 221 -13.03 2.21 -7.95
CA ALA A 221 -11.88 1.77 -7.18
C ALA A 221 -10.86 1.01 -8.05
N ARG A 222 -11.31 0.08 -8.90
CA ARG A 222 -10.41 -0.64 -9.83
C ARG A 222 -9.75 0.28 -10.85
N GLN A 223 -10.45 1.32 -11.29
CA GLN A 223 -9.99 2.19 -12.37
C GLN A 223 -9.06 3.30 -11.89
N PHE A 224 -9.33 3.87 -10.71
CA PHE A 224 -8.71 5.12 -10.26
C PHE A 224 -7.94 5.00 -8.94
N SER A 225 -8.16 3.95 -8.14
CA SER A 225 -7.49 3.82 -6.85
C SER A 225 -6.05 3.31 -7.02
N GLU A 226 -5.12 3.97 -6.35
CA GLU A 226 -3.73 3.56 -6.16
C GLU A 226 -3.55 2.71 -4.88
N ALA A 227 -4.62 2.44 -4.11
CA ALA A 227 -4.55 1.55 -2.95
C ALA A 227 -4.41 0.08 -3.37
N SER A 228 -3.83 -0.75 -2.50
CA SER A 228 -3.75 -2.20 -2.70
C SER A 228 -5.12 -2.87 -2.78
N THR A 229 -6.14 -2.30 -2.15
CA THR A 229 -7.53 -2.74 -2.20
C THR A 229 -8.21 -2.50 -3.56
N ALA A 230 -7.62 -1.71 -4.46
CA ALA A 230 -8.15 -1.45 -5.79
C ALA A 230 -8.47 -2.75 -6.56
N ALA A 231 -7.58 -3.76 -6.44
CA ALA A 231 -7.75 -5.06 -7.09
C ALA A 231 -9.04 -5.79 -6.65
N VAL A 232 -9.46 -5.61 -5.40
CA VAL A 232 -10.70 -6.18 -4.83
C VAL A 232 -11.87 -5.19 -4.87
N GLY A 233 -11.79 -4.14 -5.68
CA GLY A 233 -12.86 -3.14 -5.81
C GLY A 233 -12.92 -2.15 -4.65
N GLY A 234 -11.79 -1.92 -3.97
CA GLY A 234 -11.66 -0.99 -2.86
C GLY A 234 -12.16 -1.51 -1.53
N ASP A 235 -12.54 -2.79 -1.40
CA ASP A 235 -13.11 -3.32 -0.15
C ASP A 235 -12.05 -3.43 0.97
N LEU A 236 -12.21 -2.62 2.02
CA LEU A 236 -11.42 -2.71 3.26
C LEU A 236 -11.93 -3.80 4.22
N GLY A 237 -13.10 -4.38 3.94
CA GLY A 237 -13.78 -5.31 4.82
C GLY A 237 -14.49 -4.61 5.99
N TRP A 238 -14.79 -5.39 7.02
CA TRP A 238 -15.44 -4.90 8.24
C TRP A 238 -14.42 -4.23 9.15
N VAL A 239 -14.63 -2.94 9.38
CA VAL A 239 -13.75 -2.12 10.21
C VAL A 239 -14.53 -1.48 11.36
N ARG A 240 -13.89 -1.36 12.51
CA ARG A 240 -14.37 -0.52 13.61
C ARG A 240 -13.66 0.83 13.53
N ALA A 241 -14.39 1.92 13.77
CA ALA A 241 -13.84 3.27 13.68
C ALA A 241 -12.52 3.44 14.47
N GLY A 242 -12.44 2.96 15.70
CA GLY A 242 -11.20 3.07 16.49
C GLY A 242 -10.16 1.98 16.22
N GLN A 243 -10.28 1.15 15.18
CA GLN A 243 -9.14 0.38 14.65
C GLN A 243 -8.35 1.19 13.63
N LEU A 244 -8.94 2.28 13.13
CA LEU A 244 -8.33 3.15 12.15
C LEU A 244 -7.57 4.30 12.85
N PRO A 245 -6.62 4.94 12.14
CA PRO A 245 -6.11 6.26 12.51
C PRO A 245 -7.25 7.25 12.74
N ASP A 246 -7.07 8.23 13.64
CA ASP A 246 -8.18 9.05 14.14
C ASP A 246 -8.98 9.76 13.04
N ALA A 247 -8.32 10.32 12.03
CA ALA A 247 -8.98 10.96 10.88
C ALA A 247 -9.91 9.99 10.13
N LEU A 248 -9.44 8.76 9.91
CA LEU A 248 -10.21 7.69 9.25
C LEU A 248 -11.32 7.14 10.16
N GLY A 249 -11.05 7.02 11.45
CA GLY A 249 -12.04 6.58 12.43
C GLY A 249 -13.21 7.55 12.55
N GLN A 250 -12.94 8.86 12.54
CA GLN A 250 -13.97 9.90 12.50
C GLN A 250 -14.81 9.79 11.23
N ALA A 251 -14.15 9.71 10.06
CA ALA A 251 -14.80 9.54 8.77
C ALA A 251 -15.70 8.30 8.71
N VAL A 252 -15.27 7.15 9.25
CA VAL A 252 -16.09 5.93 9.34
C VAL A 252 -17.25 6.06 10.32
N THR A 253 -17.06 6.76 11.44
CA THR A 253 -18.14 7.04 12.40
C THR A 253 -19.22 7.93 11.77
N GLU A 254 -18.81 8.91 10.97
CA GLU A 254 -19.72 9.79 10.22
C GLU A 254 -20.48 9.02 9.15
N ILE A 255 -19.81 8.17 8.37
CA ILE A 255 -20.44 7.26 7.39
C ILE A 255 -21.46 6.34 8.08
N GLY A 256 -21.10 5.76 9.23
CA GLY A 256 -21.98 4.86 9.99
C GLY A 256 -23.23 5.55 10.54
N ARG A 257 -23.14 6.86 10.84
CA ARG A 257 -24.27 7.69 11.30
C ARG A 257 -25.10 8.28 10.14
N TRP A 258 -24.54 8.33 8.94
CA TRP A 258 -25.15 8.90 7.74
C TRP A 258 -24.93 7.98 6.54
N ALA A 259 -25.61 6.82 6.56
CA ALA A 259 -25.59 5.91 5.42
C ALA A 259 -25.95 6.69 4.14
N ASN A 260 -25.01 6.71 3.18
CA ASN A 260 -25.11 7.24 1.80
C ASN A 260 -24.35 8.53 1.45
N ARG A 261 -23.39 9.00 2.25
CA ARG A 261 -22.43 10.02 1.76
C ARG A 261 -21.00 9.62 2.09
N GLY A 262 -20.17 9.51 1.05
CA GLY A 262 -18.74 9.32 1.23
C GLY A 262 -18.13 10.50 1.97
N THR A 263 -17.11 10.22 2.78
CA THR A 263 -16.34 11.24 3.48
C THR A 263 -14.93 11.28 2.90
N ASP A 264 -14.38 12.49 2.85
CA ASP A 264 -13.02 12.79 2.40
C ASP A 264 -12.16 13.07 3.65
N PRO A 265 -11.51 12.03 4.24
CA PRO A 265 -10.65 12.19 5.40
C PRO A 265 -9.36 12.97 5.09
N ASP A 266 -8.90 12.95 3.83
CA ASP A 266 -7.67 13.55 3.34
C ASP A 266 -7.80 13.78 1.82
N PRO A 267 -7.27 14.86 1.21
CA PRO A 267 -7.57 15.32 -0.15
C PRO A 267 -7.27 14.35 -1.31
N GLY A 268 -6.76 13.16 -1.02
CA GLY A 268 -6.56 12.04 -1.94
C GLY A 268 -7.22 10.73 -1.49
N ARG A 269 -8.15 10.72 -0.55
CA ARG A 269 -8.78 9.49 -0.06
C ARG A 269 -10.28 9.67 0.09
N LEU A 270 -11.03 8.68 -0.39
CA LEU A 270 -12.48 8.62 -0.30
C LEU A 270 -12.89 7.32 0.40
N LEU A 271 -13.75 7.43 1.42
CA LEU A 271 -14.38 6.28 2.06
C LEU A 271 -15.87 6.21 1.71
N HIS A 272 -16.40 5.02 1.45
CA HIS A 272 -17.81 4.80 1.12
C HIS A 272 -18.36 3.54 1.80
N PRO A 273 -19.58 3.56 2.38
CA PRO A 273 -20.18 2.35 2.93
C PRO A 273 -20.51 1.35 1.82
N LEU A 274 -20.21 0.07 2.01
CA LEU A 274 -20.59 -0.99 1.07
C LEU A 274 -21.85 -1.69 1.57
N SER A 275 -22.85 -1.82 0.71
CA SER A 275 -24.21 -2.28 1.06
C SER A 275 -24.35 -3.80 1.27
N ASP A 276 -23.29 -4.57 1.03
CA ASP A 276 -23.39 -6.02 0.95
C ASP A 276 -23.06 -6.71 2.28
N GLY A 277 -24.10 -7.28 2.90
CA GLY A 277 -24.02 -8.35 3.89
C GLY A 277 -24.12 -7.89 5.34
N GLN A 278 -24.90 -8.62 6.13
CA GLN A 278 -24.99 -8.51 7.58
C GLN A 278 -23.63 -8.86 8.22
N ALA A 279 -23.15 -8.07 9.19
CA ALA A 279 -22.03 -8.48 10.03
C ALA A 279 -22.39 -9.80 10.74
N PRO A 280 -21.58 -10.87 10.64
CA PRO A 280 -21.79 -12.08 11.44
C PRO A 280 -21.37 -11.79 12.89
N GLY A 281 -22.26 -11.18 13.68
CA GLY A 281 -22.02 -11.00 15.11
C GLY A 281 -22.64 -9.78 15.79
N ALA A 282 -23.16 -8.79 15.04
CA ALA A 282 -23.83 -7.66 15.67
C ALA A 282 -25.28 -8.04 16.05
N ASP A 283 -25.46 -8.61 17.25
CA ASP A 283 -26.78 -8.75 17.87
C ASP A 283 -27.37 -7.35 18.07
N ARG A 284 -28.23 -6.92 17.14
CA ARG A 284 -29.02 -5.68 17.24
C ARG A 284 -30.14 -5.81 18.27
N ARG A 285 -29.87 -6.36 19.44
CA ARG A 285 -30.74 -6.11 20.59
C ARG A 285 -30.33 -4.74 21.12
N PRO A 286 -31.22 -3.72 21.06
CA PRO A 286 -30.93 -2.47 21.74
C PRO A 286 -30.62 -2.84 23.19
N ALA A 287 -29.48 -2.37 23.69
CA ALA A 287 -29.11 -2.52 25.08
C ALA A 287 -30.33 -2.09 25.91
N ARG A 288 -31.01 -3.06 26.53
CA ARG A 288 -31.94 -2.73 27.60
C ARG A 288 -31.07 -2.03 28.62
N CYS A 289 -31.41 -0.78 28.93
CA CYS A 289 -30.96 -0.14 30.15
C CYS A 289 -31.44 -1.01 31.31
N ASP A 290 -30.65 -2.03 31.68
CA ASP A 290 -30.79 -2.72 32.93
C ASP A 290 -30.17 -1.79 33.98
N ALA A 291 -30.95 -0.77 34.36
CA ALA A 291 -30.77 -0.12 35.64
C ALA A 291 -31.10 -1.18 36.71
N GLN A 292 -30.08 -1.90 37.18
CA GLN A 292 -30.19 -2.58 38.46
C GLN A 292 -30.12 -1.51 39.55
N PRO A 293 -31.14 -1.36 40.41
CA PRO A 293 -30.94 -0.67 41.66
C PRO A 293 -30.03 -1.56 42.53
N GLU A 294 -28.90 -1.03 42.98
CA GLU A 294 -28.15 -1.59 44.09
C GLU A 294 -29.07 -1.64 45.32
N THR A 295 -29.69 -2.80 45.57
CA THR A 295 -30.26 -3.10 46.88
C THR A 295 -29.24 -3.90 47.66
N ALA A 296 -28.45 -3.19 48.47
CA ALA A 296 -27.86 -3.77 49.65
C ALA A 296 -28.98 -4.34 50.54
N SER A 297 -28.91 -5.63 50.90
CA SER A 297 -28.89 -6.07 52.31
C SER A 297 -29.06 -7.59 52.47
N ALA A 298 -28.28 -8.11 53.42
CA ALA A 298 -28.55 -9.21 54.35
C ALA A 298 -28.66 -10.66 53.84
N ARG A 299 -27.70 -11.45 54.34
CA ARG A 299 -27.76 -12.91 54.51
C ARG A 299 -29.06 -13.33 55.23
N PHE A 300 -29.75 -14.34 54.70
CA PHE A 300 -30.45 -15.30 55.54
C PHE A 300 -30.49 -16.68 54.87
N SER A 301 -30.15 -17.70 55.68
CA SER A 301 -30.10 -19.11 55.34
C SER A 301 -31.42 -19.77 55.70
N ALA A 302 -32.06 -20.53 54.79
CA ALA A 302 -32.82 -21.75 55.11
C ALA A 302 -33.41 -22.46 53.87
N ARG A 303 -32.99 -23.72 53.71
CA ARG A 303 -33.65 -24.97 53.29
C ARG A 303 -35.03 -24.99 52.58
N ASN A 304 -35.04 -25.82 51.53
CA ASN A 304 -36.03 -26.81 51.07
C ASN A 304 -37.48 -26.43 50.69
N HIS A 305 -37.90 -27.09 49.59
CA HIS A 305 -39.22 -27.57 49.18
C HIS A 305 -39.94 -26.89 47.99
N THR A 306 -40.00 -27.68 46.90
CA THR A 306 -41.15 -28.00 46.01
C THR A 306 -41.96 -26.89 45.33
N SER A 307 -41.96 -26.99 43.99
CA SER A 307 -43.10 -26.90 43.04
C SER A 307 -44.14 -25.79 43.24
N THR A 308 -44.32 -24.94 42.23
CA THR A 308 -45.61 -24.80 41.50
C THR A 308 -45.45 -23.76 40.39
N SER A 309 -45.85 -24.12 39.17
CA SER A 309 -45.98 -23.23 38.02
C SER A 309 -46.99 -22.12 38.32
N LEU A 310 -46.76 -20.90 37.86
CA LEU A 310 -47.87 -20.00 37.48
C LEU A 310 -47.36 -18.86 36.58
N ARG A 311 -47.87 -18.92 35.35
CA ARG A 311 -48.14 -17.87 34.37
C ARG A 311 -47.55 -16.47 34.61
N THR A 312 -46.76 -16.08 33.61
CA THR A 312 -46.64 -14.73 33.06
C THR A 312 -47.92 -13.90 33.15
N ARG A 313 -47.83 -12.72 33.78
CA ARG A 313 -48.39 -11.44 33.30
C ARG A 313 -47.57 -10.29 33.90
N ARG A 314 -46.74 -9.63 33.08
CA ARG A 314 -46.20 -8.30 33.42
C ARG A 314 -47.26 -7.27 33.03
N ALA A 315 -47.68 -6.44 33.99
CA ALA A 315 -48.32 -5.16 33.73
C ALA A 315 -47.24 -4.07 33.73
N PHE A 316 -47.31 -3.13 32.79
CA PHE A 316 -46.53 -1.89 32.84
C PHE A 316 -47.54 -0.74 32.80
N CYS A 317 -47.49 0.15 33.79
CA CYS A 317 -48.21 1.42 33.82
C CYS A 317 -47.18 2.56 33.75
N PRO A 318 -47.34 3.55 32.85
CA PRO A 318 -46.67 4.83 32.96
C PRO A 318 -47.41 5.76 33.92
N ALA A 319 -46.64 6.65 34.53
CA ALA A 319 -47.06 7.67 35.50
C ALA A 319 -48.10 8.65 34.88
N ASP A 320 -49.00 9.30 35.61
CA ASP A 320 -48.94 9.86 36.96
C ASP A 320 -50.37 9.99 37.54
N SER A 321 -50.63 9.40 38.72
CA SER A 321 -51.90 9.38 39.49
C SER A 321 -53.26 9.27 38.76
N ASN A 322 -53.95 8.15 39.02
CA ASN A 322 -55.41 7.93 39.05
C ASN A 322 -56.27 8.23 37.80
N ASP A 323 -55.98 7.59 36.66
CA ASP A 323 -57.05 7.05 35.80
C ASP A 323 -56.54 5.89 34.93
N CYS A 324 -56.94 4.66 35.27
CA CYS A 324 -56.46 3.44 34.62
C CYS A 324 -57.40 3.07 33.47
N ARG A 325 -57.13 3.55 32.25
CA ARG A 325 -57.83 3.11 31.03
C ARG A 325 -56.90 2.37 30.08
N LEU A 326 -57.08 1.04 30.03
CA LEU A 326 -56.46 0.11 29.10
C LEU A 326 -56.90 0.43 27.65
N ARG A 327 -56.00 0.97 26.82
CA ARG A 327 -56.13 0.93 25.36
C ARG A 327 -55.09 0.00 24.75
N THR A 328 -55.54 -1.17 24.33
CA THR A 328 -54.82 -2.09 23.45
C THR A 328 -54.84 -1.55 22.03
N SER A 329 -53.69 -1.17 21.46
CA SER A 329 -53.56 -0.99 20.01
C SER A 329 -52.54 -1.98 19.45
N ARG A 330 -53.10 -2.94 18.72
CA ARG A 330 -52.43 -3.89 17.83
C ARG A 330 -51.59 -3.15 16.79
N CYS A 331 -50.33 -3.56 16.59
CA CYS A 331 -49.69 -3.44 15.28
C CYS A 331 -50.40 -4.41 14.31
N ARG A 332 -51.03 -3.86 13.26
CA ARG A 332 -51.49 -4.61 12.10
C ARG A 332 -50.50 -4.34 10.98
N GLY A 333 -50.01 -5.40 10.35
CA GLY A 333 -49.29 -5.29 9.10
C GLY A 333 -50.21 -4.84 7.95
N ARG A 334 -49.65 -4.03 7.07
CA ARG A 334 -49.71 -4.14 5.61
C ARG A 334 -48.43 -3.51 5.06
#